data_AF-A0A8H7M5D5-F1
#
_entry.id   AF-A0A8H7M5D5-F1
#
_cell.length_a   1.000
_cell.length_b   1.000
_cell.length_c   1.000
_cell.angle_alpha   90.00
_cell.angle_beta   90.00
_cell.angle_gamma   90.00
#
_symmetry.space_group_name_H-M   'P 1'
#
loop_
_entity.id
_entity.type
_entity.pdbx_description
1 polymer ?
#
loop_
_entity_poly.entity_id
_entity_poly.type
_entity_poly.pdbx_seq_one_letter_code
_entity_poly.pdbx_strand_id
1 'polypeptide(L)'
;METSSVVSSPEAKFSESIKPKKRVLLLGSGMVAKPAVDVFLGREDIRLVVASNNLPEAKALIQSHDRAEAVKLDVSDQERMVELINGADVIVSLLPAALHTQVAEGCIKYKKHLVTASYISPSMKALHERAIEADVLLLNEIGLDPGIDHCGAMEMRDRFERQGKRIVSFVSWCGGLPAPENSNVPLGMKFSWSPKGLLSAALNPARFKLAGKQIDIPGNELLESYFPEVPLSKGFALEGLANRDSLGYAETYKFGSVDGMRSLFRGTLRYKGFADLMRMFSEVGLLSNKESDKILFNEWNELVGRAAAKASGETFELKDTMDVVKSIIGTERAEEHKIIPALKWMGVVPTNSAEIDPSLPPIPKGPVTPLDAFATLLSYKLRYEPHERDLVLLSHEVITAPASAPLSDTFDPETNEVYTSTLAVYGSSSGSAMSKTVGLPLAFAALQVLDGAVRARGVAGPFGEEVYKPVLEGLEAVGLGMRETKVTGGEGMGRSMLRWML
;
A
#
# COMPACT_ATOMS: atom_id res chain seq x y z
N MET A 1 -45.64 -55.06 -27.22
CA MET A 1 -44.53 -56.01 -27.10
C MET A 1 -43.30 -55.32 -27.64
N GLU A 2 -42.39 -55.01 -26.74
CA GLU A 2 -41.21 -54.18 -26.92
C GLU A 2 -40.17 -54.89 -27.80
N THR A 3 -39.50 -54.13 -28.66
CA THR A 3 -38.20 -54.51 -29.23
C THR A 3 -37.22 -53.37 -29.04
N SER A 4 -36.18 -53.70 -28.28
CA SER A 4 -34.96 -52.97 -27.97
C SER A 4 -34.29 -52.31 -29.19
N SER A 5 -33.92 -51.03 -29.06
CA SER A 5 -32.89 -50.38 -29.87
C SER A 5 -31.88 -49.71 -28.95
N VAL A 6 -30.68 -50.29 -28.90
CA VAL A 6 -29.49 -49.78 -28.23
C VAL A 6 -29.04 -48.50 -28.95
N VAL A 7 -29.08 -47.36 -28.25
CA VAL A 7 -28.47 -46.11 -28.70
C VAL A 7 -27.08 -46.03 -28.06
N SER A 8 -26.04 -46.16 -28.87
CA SER A 8 -24.65 -45.89 -28.50
C SER A 8 -24.48 -44.39 -28.23
N SER A 9 -24.21 -44.03 -26.98
CA SER A 9 -23.75 -42.69 -26.61
C SER A 9 -22.31 -42.47 -27.10
N PRO A 10 -21.96 -41.33 -27.72
CA PRO A 10 -20.59 -41.04 -28.06
C PRO A 10 -19.81 -40.81 -26.76
N GLU A 11 -18.77 -41.61 -26.57
CA GLU A 11 -17.76 -41.42 -25.54
C GLU A 11 -17.22 -39.99 -25.63
N ALA A 12 -17.45 -39.22 -24.57
CA ALA A 12 -16.81 -37.93 -24.39
C ALA A 12 -15.30 -38.18 -24.34
N LYS A 13 -14.58 -37.71 -25.37
CA LYS A 13 -13.13 -37.61 -25.35
C LYS A 13 -12.73 -36.80 -24.13
N PHE A 14 -12.16 -37.46 -23.12
CA PHE A 14 -11.42 -36.81 -22.06
C PHE A 14 -10.38 -35.89 -22.73
N SER A 15 -10.47 -34.59 -22.45
CA SER A 15 -9.48 -33.63 -22.92
C SER A 15 -8.11 -34.03 -22.35
N GLU A 16 -7.10 -34.09 -23.21
CA GLU A 16 -5.71 -34.15 -22.77
C GLU A 16 -5.47 -32.99 -21.80
N SER A 17 -5.20 -33.31 -20.54
CA SER A 17 -4.80 -32.34 -19.53
C SER A 17 -3.62 -31.54 -20.09
N ILE A 18 -3.82 -30.23 -20.32
CA ILE A 18 -2.75 -29.34 -20.75
C ILE A 18 -1.66 -29.40 -19.68
N LYS A 19 -0.51 -30.02 -19.98
CA LYS A 19 0.64 -29.96 -19.08
C LYS A 19 1.03 -28.49 -18.90
N PRO A 20 1.22 -27.99 -17.65
CA PRO A 20 1.57 -26.60 -17.43
C PRO A 20 2.85 -26.23 -18.18
N LYS A 21 2.83 -25.13 -18.94
CA LYS A 21 3.96 -24.69 -19.78
C LYS A 21 4.75 -23.56 -19.14
N LYS A 22 4.15 -22.84 -18.20
CA LYS A 22 4.71 -21.63 -17.57
C LYS A 22 4.85 -21.81 -16.07
N ARG A 23 5.91 -21.22 -15.50
CA ARG A 23 6.24 -21.30 -14.08
C ARG A 23 6.31 -19.90 -13.46
N VAL A 24 5.48 -19.67 -12.46
CA VAL A 24 5.52 -18.45 -11.64
C VAL A 24 6.12 -18.78 -10.28
N LEU A 25 7.12 -18.02 -9.86
CA LEU A 25 7.63 -18.04 -8.49
C LEU A 25 7.06 -16.85 -7.72
N LEU A 26 6.27 -17.12 -6.69
CA LEU A 26 5.76 -16.12 -5.76
C LEU A 26 6.59 -16.14 -4.47
N LEU A 27 7.32 -15.06 -4.21
CA LEU A 27 8.08 -14.85 -2.98
C LEU A 27 7.22 -14.11 -1.95
N GLY A 28 6.88 -14.79 -0.86
CA GLY A 28 6.06 -14.27 0.23
C GLY A 28 4.65 -14.85 0.26
N SER A 29 4.21 -15.21 1.46
CA SER A 29 2.89 -15.82 1.73
C SER A 29 1.98 -14.96 2.62
N GLY A 30 2.30 -13.67 2.77
CA GLY A 30 1.61 -12.77 3.69
C GLY A 30 0.20 -12.36 3.25
N MET A 31 -0.36 -11.39 3.98
CA MET A 31 -1.77 -10.98 3.93
C MET A 31 -2.34 -10.61 2.54
N VAL A 32 -1.49 -10.22 1.59
CA VAL A 32 -1.92 -9.78 0.25
C VAL A 32 -1.73 -10.83 -0.86
N ALA A 33 -1.19 -12.00 -0.54
CA ALA A 33 -0.80 -12.99 -1.55
C ALA A 33 -1.97 -13.76 -2.17
N LYS A 34 -3.03 -14.03 -1.39
CA LYS A 34 -4.10 -14.95 -1.79
C LYS A 34 -4.78 -14.58 -3.12
N PRO A 35 -5.17 -13.32 -3.39
CA PRO A 35 -5.79 -12.99 -4.66
C PRO A 35 -4.87 -13.21 -5.87
N ALA A 36 -3.56 -12.99 -5.72
CA ALA A 36 -2.60 -13.29 -6.78
C ALA A 36 -2.47 -14.80 -7.03
N VAL A 37 -2.42 -15.60 -5.96
CA VAL A 37 -2.42 -17.07 -6.02
C VAL A 37 -3.65 -17.56 -6.79
N ASP A 38 -4.83 -17.03 -6.49
CA ASP A 38 -6.08 -17.42 -7.14
C ASP A 38 -6.10 -17.10 -8.63
N VAL A 39 -5.60 -15.92 -9.02
CA VAL A 39 -5.48 -15.53 -10.43
C VAL A 39 -4.53 -16.46 -11.17
N PHE A 40 -3.36 -16.78 -10.60
CA PHE A 40 -2.39 -17.67 -11.24
C PHE A 40 -2.94 -19.11 -11.37
N LEU A 41 -3.61 -19.62 -10.33
CA LEU A 41 -4.18 -20.97 -10.36
C LEU A 41 -5.45 -21.05 -11.21
N GLY A 42 -6.14 -19.94 -11.46
CA GLY A 42 -7.25 -19.87 -12.42
C GLY A 42 -6.86 -20.15 -13.87
N ARG A 43 -5.57 -20.09 -14.21
CA ARG A 43 -5.05 -20.43 -15.54
C ARG A 43 -4.42 -21.81 -15.57
N GLU A 44 -4.94 -22.71 -16.40
CA GLU A 44 -4.49 -24.12 -16.50
C GLU A 44 -3.04 -24.28 -16.97
N ASP A 45 -2.51 -23.32 -17.73
CA ASP A 45 -1.15 -23.37 -18.30
C ASP A 45 -0.04 -23.01 -17.31
N ILE A 46 -0.38 -22.62 -16.08
CA ILE A 46 0.54 -22.15 -15.04
C ILE A 46 0.79 -23.22 -13.97
N ARG A 47 2.06 -23.39 -13.62
CA ARG A 47 2.51 -24.01 -12.36
C ARG A 47 3.03 -22.91 -11.43
N LEU A 48 2.54 -22.91 -10.19
CA LEU A 48 2.89 -21.91 -9.18
C LEU A 48 3.80 -22.50 -8.11
N VAL A 49 4.86 -21.78 -7.77
CA VAL A 49 5.69 -22.07 -6.59
C VAL A 49 5.55 -20.91 -5.61
N VAL A 50 5.06 -21.16 -4.39
CA VAL A 50 4.99 -20.17 -3.32
C VAL A 50 6.14 -20.43 -2.34
N ALA A 51 7.11 -19.53 -2.30
CA ALA A 51 8.28 -19.63 -1.43
C ALA A 51 8.16 -18.67 -0.24
N SER A 52 8.34 -19.19 0.98
CA SER A 52 8.19 -18.41 2.21
C SER A 52 9.04 -18.96 3.35
N ASN A 53 9.43 -18.09 4.29
CA ASN A 53 10.04 -18.51 5.55
C ASN A 53 9.01 -19.14 6.50
N ASN A 54 7.71 -18.91 6.25
CA ASN A 54 6.58 -19.52 6.92
C ASN A 54 5.92 -20.58 6.03
N LEU A 55 6.45 -21.82 6.06
CA LEU A 55 5.95 -22.92 5.24
C LEU A 55 4.48 -23.29 5.52
N PRO A 56 3.98 -23.34 6.78
CA PRO A 56 2.56 -23.55 7.05
C PRO A 56 1.65 -22.53 6.36
N GLU A 57 2.00 -21.24 6.40
CA GLU A 57 1.24 -20.18 5.72
C GLU A 57 1.23 -20.39 4.20
N ALA A 58 2.38 -20.68 3.59
CA ALA A 58 2.47 -20.96 2.16
C ALA A 58 1.64 -22.20 1.74
N LYS A 59 1.63 -23.26 2.56
CA LYS A 59 0.80 -24.45 2.30
C LYS A 59 -0.70 -24.15 2.40
N ALA A 60 -1.09 -23.32 3.37
CA ALA A 60 -2.48 -22.92 3.54
C ALA A 60 -2.99 -22.08 2.35
N LEU A 61 -2.14 -21.21 1.78
CA LEU A 61 -2.49 -20.40 0.61
C LEU A 61 -2.85 -21.24 -0.62
N ILE A 62 -2.10 -22.31 -0.89
CA ILE A 62 -2.27 -23.12 -2.10
C ILE A 62 -3.28 -24.27 -1.95
N GLN A 63 -3.76 -24.54 -0.73
CA GLN A 63 -4.79 -25.56 -0.44
C GLN A 63 -4.53 -26.95 -1.06
N SER A 64 -3.26 -27.35 -1.21
CA SER A 64 -2.85 -28.60 -1.88
C SER A 64 -3.25 -28.72 -3.36
N HIS A 65 -3.37 -27.60 -4.08
CA HIS A 65 -3.69 -27.58 -5.49
C HIS A 65 -2.61 -28.29 -6.34
N ASP A 66 -3.00 -29.20 -7.25
CA ASP A 66 -2.08 -30.10 -7.99
C ASP A 66 -1.03 -29.39 -8.85
N ARG A 67 -1.31 -28.14 -9.24
CA ARG A 67 -0.38 -27.27 -10.01
C ARG A 67 0.38 -26.27 -9.15
N ALA A 68 0.33 -26.40 -7.82
CA ALA A 68 0.97 -25.49 -6.88
C ALA A 68 1.90 -26.23 -5.93
N GLU A 69 3.00 -25.59 -5.55
CA GLU A 69 3.98 -26.12 -4.61
C GLU A 69 4.38 -25.06 -3.59
N ALA A 70 4.41 -25.42 -2.31
CA ALA A 70 4.87 -24.54 -1.24
C ALA A 70 6.28 -24.94 -0.80
N VAL A 71 7.23 -24.00 -0.86
CA VAL A 71 8.64 -24.22 -0.58
C VAL A 71 9.10 -23.34 0.59
N LYS A 72 9.91 -23.90 1.49
CA LYS A 72 10.55 -23.11 2.54
C LYS A 72 11.72 -22.32 1.94
N LEU A 73 11.73 -21.01 2.16
CA LEU A 73 12.81 -20.12 1.74
C LEU A 73 12.98 -18.99 2.76
N ASP A 74 14.19 -18.87 3.33
CA ASP A 74 14.66 -17.61 3.88
C ASP A 74 15.48 -16.92 2.77
N VAL A 75 15.15 -15.69 2.40
CA VAL A 75 15.83 -15.00 1.28
C VAL A 75 17.27 -14.60 1.60
N SER A 76 17.72 -14.76 2.86
CA SER A 76 19.15 -14.70 3.19
C SER A 76 19.93 -15.90 2.63
N ASP A 77 19.26 -17.02 2.34
CA ASP A 77 19.82 -18.16 1.62
C ASP A 77 19.88 -17.85 0.12
N GLN A 78 21.00 -17.23 -0.29
CA GLN A 78 21.21 -16.78 -1.66
C GLN A 78 21.23 -17.93 -2.67
N GLU A 79 21.79 -19.08 -2.31
CA GLU A 79 21.88 -20.23 -3.21
C GLU A 79 20.49 -20.78 -3.51
N ARG A 80 19.68 -21.00 -2.47
CA ARG A 80 18.32 -21.50 -2.63
C ARG A 80 17.41 -20.51 -3.35
N MET A 81 17.53 -19.22 -3.04
CA MET A 81 16.76 -18.16 -3.71
C MET A 81 17.04 -18.17 -5.22
N VAL A 82 18.31 -18.21 -5.59
CA VAL A 82 18.76 -18.22 -6.98
C VAL A 82 18.31 -19.49 -7.73
N GLU A 83 18.38 -20.65 -7.09
CA GLU A 83 17.90 -21.92 -7.66
C GLU A 83 16.42 -21.80 -8.05
N LEU A 84 15.59 -21.26 -7.15
CA LEU A 84 14.16 -21.06 -7.39
C LEU A 84 13.90 -20.04 -8.50
N ILE A 85 14.63 -18.91 -8.51
CA ILE A 85 14.53 -17.88 -9.56
C ILE A 85 14.85 -18.49 -10.93
N ASN A 86 15.94 -19.24 -11.05
CA ASN A 86 16.35 -19.85 -12.31
C ASN A 86 15.31 -20.84 -12.86
N GLY A 87 14.59 -21.53 -11.96
CA GLY A 87 13.56 -22.52 -12.30
C GLY A 87 12.19 -21.94 -12.72
N ALA A 88 12.01 -20.62 -12.69
CA ALA A 88 10.77 -19.92 -13.04
C ALA A 88 10.91 -19.08 -14.31
N ASP A 89 9.79 -18.65 -14.88
CA ASP A 89 9.73 -17.75 -16.04
C ASP A 89 9.54 -16.30 -15.60
N VAL A 90 8.65 -16.08 -14.62
CA VAL A 90 8.43 -14.77 -13.98
C VAL A 90 8.46 -14.92 -12.47
N ILE A 91 9.13 -13.97 -11.81
CA ILE A 91 9.24 -13.88 -10.36
C ILE A 91 8.31 -12.77 -9.91
N VAL A 92 7.52 -13.05 -8.89
CA VAL A 92 6.64 -12.11 -8.22
C VAL A 92 7.11 -11.96 -6.78
N SER A 93 7.39 -10.74 -6.34
CA SER A 93 7.85 -10.47 -4.97
C SER A 93 6.83 -9.66 -4.19
N LEU A 94 6.26 -10.29 -3.15
CA LEU A 94 5.44 -9.69 -2.11
C LEU A 94 6.20 -9.60 -0.77
N LEU A 95 7.53 -9.57 -0.83
CA LEU A 95 8.41 -9.40 0.31
C LEU A 95 8.44 -7.93 0.81
N PRO A 96 8.96 -7.67 2.02
CA PRO A 96 9.35 -6.34 2.45
C PRO A 96 10.24 -5.62 1.42
N ALA A 97 9.98 -4.35 1.15
CA ALA A 97 10.62 -3.59 0.07
C ALA A 97 12.17 -3.57 0.13
N ALA A 98 12.74 -3.61 1.33
CA ALA A 98 14.19 -3.64 1.54
C ALA A 98 14.86 -4.90 0.94
N LEU A 99 14.10 -5.97 0.71
CA LEU A 99 14.60 -7.24 0.20
C LEU A 99 14.49 -7.36 -1.34
N HIS A 100 13.89 -6.38 -2.03
CA HIS A 100 13.66 -6.50 -3.48
C HIS A 100 14.94 -6.38 -4.31
N THR A 101 15.93 -5.59 -3.86
CA THR A 101 17.17 -5.39 -4.62
C THR A 101 17.94 -6.71 -4.80
N GLN A 102 18.09 -7.52 -3.74
CA GLN A 102 18.75 -8.84 -3.86
C GLN A 102 18.00 -9.81 -4.78
N VAL A 103 16.66 -9.78 -4.77
CA VAL A 103 15.85 -10.60 -5.69
C VAL A 103 16.05 -10.15 -7.12
N ALA A 104 16.05 -8.83 -7.36
CA ALA A 104 16.28 -8.24 -8.67
C ALA A 104 17.67 -8.57 -9.23
N GLU A 105 18.71 -8.58 -8.39
CA GLU A 105 20.05 -9.02 -8.80
C GLU A 105 20.08 -10.48 -9.25
N GLY A 106 19.39 -11.37 -8.52
CA GLY A 106 19.18 -12.75 -8.94
C GLY A 106 18.44 -12.82 -10.29
N CYS A 107 17.38 -12.05 -10.46
CA CYS A 107 16.59 -11.99 -11.70
C CYS A 107 17.46 -11.55 -12.90
N ILE A 108 18.28 -10.50 -12.75
CA ILE A 108 19.22 -10.05 -13.78
C ILE A 108 20.22 -11.16 -14.14
N LYS A 109 20.83 -11.78 -13.12
CA LYS A 109 21.84 -12.84 -13.31
C LYS A 109 21.30 -14.03 -14.12
N TYR A 110 20.04 -14.40 -13.89
CA TYR A 110 19.41 -15.55 -14.56
C TYR A 110 18.44 -15.16 -15.68
N LYS A 111 18.45 -13.89 -16.09
CA LYS A 111 17.63 -13.33 -17.18
C LYS A 111 16.14 -13.62 -16.99
N LYS A 112 15.62 -13.35 -15.79
CA LYS A 112 14.21 -13.54 -15.42
C LYS A 112 13.54 -12.21 -15.13
N HIS A 113 12.26 -12.08 -15.47
CA HIS A 113 11.50 -10.87 -15.16
C HIS A 113 11.02 -10.88 -13.70
N LEU A 114 10.95 -9.69 -13.10
CA LEU A 114 10.47 -9.47 -11.73
C LEU A 114 9.25 -8.55 -11.74
N VAL A 115 8.24 -8.86 -10.93
CA VAL A 115 7.07 -8.02 -10.67
C VAL A 115 6.90 -7.80 -9.17
N THR A 116 6.75 -6.54 -8.74
CA THR A 116 6.60 -6.17 -7.32
C THR A 116 5.54 -5.10 -7.10
N ALA A 117 4.91 -5.09 -5.92
CA ALA A 117 3.93 -4.08 -5.50
C ALA A 117 4.56 -2.95 -4.66
N SER A 118 5.85 -2.64 -4.85
CA SER A 118 6.59 -1.66 -4.03
C SER A 118 7.17 -0.54 -4.88
N TYR A 119 7.35 0.63 -4.26
CA TYR A 119 8.05 1.79 -4.84
C TYR A 119 9.43 1.43 -5.39
N ILE A 120 9.85 2.14 -6.45
CA ILE A 120 11.20 2.06 -6.99
C ILE A 120 12.15 2.79 -6.02
N SER A 121 12.92 2.03 -5.24
CA SER A 121 13.97 2.58 -4.38
C SER A 121 15.17 3.07 -5.20
N PRO A 122 16.04 3.94 -4.63
CA PRO A 122 17.30 4.32 -5.29
C PRO A 122 18.18 3.11 -5.65
N SER A 123 18.23 2.10 -4.76
CA SER A 123 18.98 0.85 -5.03
C SER A 123 18.36 0.03 -6.16
N MET A 124 17.03 -0.01 -6.27
CA MET A 124 16.33 -0.65 -7.39
C MET A 124 16.62 0.11 -8.68
N LYS A 125 16.46 1.44 -8.70
CA LYS A 125 16.72 2.30 -9.86
C LYS A 125 18.15 2.15 -10.40
N ALA A 126 19.14 1.96 -9.53
CA ALA A 126 20.53 1.74 -9.93
C ALA A 126 20.76 0.46 -10.76
N LEU A 127 19.79 -0.47 -10.77
CA LEU A 127 19.86 -1.69 -11.57
C LEU A 127 19.34 -1.51 -13.01
N HIS A 128 18.84 -0.34 -13.39
CA HIS A 128 18.15 -0.10 -14.67
C HIS A 128 18.98 -0.54 -15.89
N GLU A 129 20.21 -0.04 -16.04
CA GLU A 129 21.06 -0.36 -17.21
C GLU A 129 21.42 -1.86 -17.26
N ARG A 130 21.81 -2.44 -16.12
CA ARG A 130 22.12 -3.87 -16.01
C ARG A 130 20.93 -4.75 -16.39
N ALA A 131 19.71 -4.32 -16.03
CA ALA A 131 18.49 -5.02 -16.40
C ALA A 131 18.17 -4.87 -17.90
N ILE A 132 18.40 -3.71 -18.51
CA ILE A 132 18.30 -3.53 -19.97
C ILE A 132 19.28 -4.44 -20.70
N GLU A 133 20.56 -4.45 -20.31
CA GLU A 133 21.61 -5.29 -20.90
C GLU A 133 21.29 -6.79 -20.81
N ALA A 134 20.63 -7.21 -19.74
CA ALA A 134 20.20 -8.58 -19.53
C ALA A 134 18.89 -8.96 -20.26
N ASP A 135 18.26 -8.02 -20.97
CA ASP A 135 16.91 -8.14 -21.53
C ASP A 135 15.85 -8.51 -20.47
N VAL A 136 15.99 -7.92 -19.27
CA VAL A 136 15.14 -8.15 -18.11
C VAL A 136 14.24 -6.95 -17.84
N LEU A 137 13.03 -7.24 -17.39
CA LEU A 137 12.07 -6.27 -16.88
C LEU A 137 12.00 -6.45 -15.36
N LEU A 138 12.19 -5.36 -14.64
CA LEU A 138 11.91 -5.23 -13.21
C LEU A 138 10.71 -4.28 -13.10
N LEU A 139 9.50 -4.84 -13.11
CA LEU A 139 8.26 -4.09 -12.99
C LEU A 139 7.94 -3.87 -11.51
N ASN A 140 7.87 -2.61 -11.11
CA ASN A 140 7.59 -2.18 -9.76
C ASN A 140 6.23 -1.48 -9.69
N GLU A 141 5.86 -1.02 -8.49
CA GLU A 141 4.75 -0.09 -8.33
C GLU A 141 3.41 -0.60 -8.86
N ILE A 142 3.14 -1.90 -8.77
CA ILE A 142 1.90 -2.51 -9.28
C ILE A 142 1.05 -3.19 -8.19
N GLY A 143 0.70 -2.44 -7.15
CA GLY A 143 -0.28 -2.83 -6.12
C GLY A 143 -1.52 -1.93 -6.14
N LEU A 144 -1.86 -1.34 -4.99
CA LEU A 144 -2.92 -0.34 -4.84
C LEU A 144 -2.40 1.09 -5.03
N ASP A 145 -1.53 1.51 -4.10
CA ASP A 145 -0.83 2.80 -4.06
C ASP A 145 0.57 2.50 -3.48
N PRO A 146 1.57 2.30 -4.35
CA PRO A 146 1.57 2.55 -5.79
C PRO A 146 1.02 1.38 -6.61
N GLY A 147 0.20 1.66 -7.64
CA GLY A 147 -0.34 0.68 -8.59
C GLY A 147 -1.61 1.13 -9.31
N ILE A 148 -2.79 0.78 -8.77
CA ILE A 148 -4.08 1.21 -9.33
C ILE A 148 -4.11 2.73 -9.51
N ASP A 149 -3.55 3.48 -8.56
CA ASP A 149 -3.46 4.94 -8.64
C ASP A 149 -2.66 5.43 -9.87
N HIS A 150 -1.54 4.78 -10.19
CA HIS A 150 -0.76 5.06 -11.40
C HIS A 150 -1.54 4.66 -12.65
N CYS A 151 -2.15 3.47 -12.64
CA CYS A 151 -2.90 2.96 -13.78
C CYS A 151 -4.06 3.89 -14.14
N GLY A 152 -4.84 4.31 -13.14
CA GLY A 152 -5.96 5.24 -13.30
C GLY A 152 -5.50 6.62 -13.78
N ALA A 153 -4.41 7.16 -13.21
CA ALA A 153 -3.84 8.43 -13.66
C ALA A 153 -3.41 8.39 -15.14
N MET A 154 -2.75 7.30 -15.56
CA MET A 154 -2.29 7.13 -16.94
C MET A 154 -3.43 6.94 -17.93
N GLU A 155 -4.44 6.13 -17.58
CA GLU A 155 -5.64 5.96 -18.42
C GLU A 155 -6.35 7.29 -18.65
N MET A 156 -6.62 8.05 -17.57
CA MET A 156 -7.26 9.35 -17.66
C MET A 156 -6.44 10.31 -18.53
N ARG A 157 -5.11 10.35 -18.34
CA ARG A 157 -4.22 11.19 -19.13
C ARG A 157 -4.32 10.87 -20.61
N ASP A 158 -4.13 9.62 -20.98
CA ASP A 158 -4.18 9.17 -22.38
C ASP A 158 -5.58 9.39 -22.98
N ARG A 159 -6.64 9.21 -22.20
CA ARG A 159 -8.03 9.47 -22.62
C ARG A 159 -8.28 10.94 -22.89
N PHE A 160 -7.88 11.84 -22.01
CA PHE A 160 -8.08 13.27 -22.19
C PHE A 160 -7.21 13.85 -23.31
N GLU A 161 -6.00 13.35 -23.47
CA GLU A 161 -5.12 13.72 -24.58
C GLU A 161 -5.77 13.40 -25.95
N ARG A 162 -6.38 12.21 -26.09
CA ARG A 162 -7.18 11.85 -27.28
C ARG A 162 -8.39 12.76 -27.51
N GLN A 163 -8.90 13.42 -26.48
CA GLN A 163 -10.00 14.39 -26.56
C GLN A 163 -9.51 15.82 -26.84
N GLY A 164 -8.21 16.03 -27.09
CA GLY A 164 -7.63 17.36 -27.27
C GLY A 164 -7.59 18.17 -25.97
N LYS A 165 -7.56 17.51 -24.81
CA LYS A 165 -7.50 18.12 -23.49
C LYS A 165 -6.19 17.75 -22.80
N ARG A 166 -5.81 18.54 -21.80
CA ARG A 166 -4.70 18.27 -20.89
C ARG A 166 -5.18 18.38 -19.44
N ILE A 167 -4.56 17.61 -18.55
CA ILE A 167 -4.79 17.71 -17.11
C ILE A 167 -3.97 18.89 -16.58
N VAL A 168 -4.62 19.79 -15.84
CA VAL A 168 -3.99 20.99 -15.26
C VAL A 168 -4.04 20.99 -13.74
N SER A 169 -4.82 20.10 -13.13
CA SER A 169 -4.84 19.85 -11.68
C SER A 169 -5.04 18.36 -11.47
N PHE A 170 -4.23 17.76 -10.59
CA PHE A 170 -4.33 16.36 -10.19
C PHE A 170 -4.21 16.26 -8.67
N VAL A 171 -5.25 15.75 -8.02
CA VAL A 171 -5.30 15.48 -6.58
C VAL A 171 -5.67 14.02 -6.39
N SER A 172 -4.82 13.26 -5.70
CA SER A 172 -5.03 11.84 -5.44
C SER A 172 -5.00 11.53 -3.96
N TRP A 173 -5.98 10.76 -3.50
CA TRP A 173 -6.12 10.32 -2.13
C TRP A 173 -6.28 8.81 -2.07
N CYS A 174 -5.56 8.15 -1.17
CA CYS A 174 -5.73 6.71 -0.95
C CYS A 174 -5.71 6.35 0.54
N GLY A 175 -6.50 5.37 0.97
CA GLY A 175 -6.49 4.85 2.33
C GLY A 175 -6.98 3.42 2.42
N GLY A 176 -6.19 2.58 3.09
CA GLY A 176 -6.66 1.30 3.63
C GLY A 176 -7.05 1.49 5.10
N LEU A 177 -8.33 1.35 5.39
CA LEU A 177 -8.97 1.67 6.67
C LEU A 177 -9.77 0.45 7.16
N PRO A 178 -10.11 0.34 8.45
CA PRO A 178 -11.23 -0.50 8.85
C PRO A 178 -12.53 0.03 8.23
N ALA A 179 -13.50 -0.84 7.97
CA ALA A 179 -14.84 -0.37 7.69
C ALA A 179 -15.37 0.47 8.87
N PRO A 180 -16.26 1.47 8.65
CA PRO A 180 -16.70 2.38 9.71
C PRO A 180 -17.24 1.68 10.96
N GLU A 181 -17.94 0.57 10.81
CA GLU A 181 -18.46 -0.25 11.91
C GLU A 181 -17.37 -0.93 12.75
N ASN A 182 -16.15 -1.06 12.22
CA ASN A 182 -14.99 -1.69 12.87
C ASN A 182 -13.88 -0.69 13.24
N SER A 183 -14.13 0.62 13.12
CA SER A 183 -13.13 1.67 13.33
C SER A 183 -13.05 2.18 14.78
N ASN A 184 -13.90 1.70 15.69
CA ASN A 184 -13.97 2.16 17.08
C ASN A 184 -12.82 1.62 17.97
N VAL A 185 -11.59 1.96 17.59
CA VAL A 185 -10.33 1.69 18.29
C VAL A 185 -9.50 2.98 18.32
N PRO A 186 -8.53 3.16 19.24
CA PRO A 186 -7.91 4.46 19.48
C PRO A 186 -7.38 5.20 18.25
N LEU A 187 -6.77 4.48 17.29
CA LEU A 187 -6.22 5.07 16.06
C LEU A 187 -7.20 5.11 14.88
N GLY A 188 -8.43 4.59 15.02
CA GLY A 188 -9.31 4.39 13.87
C GLY A 188 -8.71 3.49 12.79
N MET A 189 -7.73 2.65 13.14
CA MET A 189 -6.90 1.90 12.19
C MET A 189 -6.78 0.45 12.63
N LYS A 190 -6.85 -0.46 11.65
CA LYS A 190 -6.54 -1.88 11.79
C LYS A 190 -5.68 -2.33 10.62
N PHE A 191 -4.81 -3.30 10.86
CA PHE A 191 -3.76 -3.68 9.92
C PHE A 191 -4.16 -4.88 9.08
N SER A 192 -4.28 -4.64 7.77
CA SER A 192 -4.30 -5.65 6.71
C SER A 192 -2.97 -5.72 5.94
N TRP A 193 -1.94 -5.00 6.44
CA TRP A 193 -0.58 -4.88 5.92
C TRP A 193 0.38 -4.42 7.04
N SER A 194 1.69 -4.33 6.77
CA SER A 194 2.74 -4.11 7.80
C SER A 194 2.62 -2.78 8.58
N PRO A 195 2.44 -2.79 9.92
CA PRO A 195 2.36 -1.57 10.73
C PRO A 195 3.61 -0.68 10.70
N LYS A 196 4.79 -1.28 10.52
CA LYS A 196 6.06 -0.54 10.44
C LYS A 196 6.03 0.49 9.31
N GLY A 197 5.44 0.13 8.17
CA GLY A 197 5.30 1.04 7.03
C GLY A 197 4.43 2.25 7.36
N LEU A 198 3.36 2.09 8.13
CA LEU A 198 2.51 3.19 8.59
C LEU A 198 3.26 4.14 9.53
N LEU A 199 3.93 3.59 10.54
CA LEU A 199 4.66 4.40 11.52
C LEU A 199 5.82 5.17 10.88
N SER A 200 6.58 4.53 9.98
CA SER A 200 7.65 5.22 9.24
C SER A 200 7.09 6.26 8.26
N ALA A 201 5.93 6.01 7.65
CA ALA A 201 5.32 6.96 6.72
C ALA A 201 4.88 8.27 7.39
N ALA A 202 4.50 8.20 8.68
CA ALA A 202 4.11 9.35 9.48
C ALA A 202 5.25 10.36 9.72
N LEU A 203 6.49 10.00 9.39
CA LEU A 203 7.69 10.84 9.55
C LEU A 203 8.32 11.28 8.23
N ASN A 204 7.70 10.96 7.09
CA ASN A 204 8.26 11.34 5.79
C ASN A 204 8.03 12.83 5.52
N PRO A 205 9.01 13.56 4.95
CA PRO A 205 8.73 14.88 4.40
C PRO A 205 7.76 14.77 3.23
N ALA A 206 7.02 15.85 2.97
CA ALA A 206 6.13 15.94 1.83
C ALA A 206 6.39 17.21 1.01
N ARG A 207 6.23 17.11 -0.31
CA ARG A 207 6.32 18.23 -1.24
C ARG A 207 5.23 18.12 -2.30
N PHE A 208 4.49 19.19 -2.55
CA PHE A 208 3.38 19.20 -3.48
C PHE A 208 3.00 20.61 -3.91
N LYS A 209 2.05 20.72 -4.84
CA LYS A 209 1.51 22.01 -5.29
C LYS A 209 0.00 22.02 -5.15
N LEU A 210 -0.57 23.07 -4.56
CA LEU A 210 -2.01 23.28 -4.44
C LEU A 210 -2.38 24.67 -4.94
N ALA A 211 -3.32 24.75 -5.89
CA ALA A 211 -3.88 26.01 -6.39
C ALA A 211 -2.81 27.07 -6.78
N GLY A 212 -1.68 26.63 -7.32
CA GLY A 212 -0.55 27.47 -7.75
C GLY A 212 0.57 27.63 -6.71
N LYS A 213 0.36 27.27 -5.45
CA LYS A 213 1.36 27.37 -4.38
C LYS A 213 2.07 26.05 -4.17
N GLN A 214 3.40 26.04 -4.31
CA GLN A 214 4.22 24.92 -3.88
C GLN A 214 4.38 24.94 -2.36
N ILE A 215 4.28 23.77 -1.75
CA ILE A 215 4.33 23.56 -0.30
C ILE A 215 5.33 22.44 -0.02
N ASP A 216 6.17 22.68 0.99
CA ASP A 216 7.19 21.79 1.50
C ASP A 216 6.92 21.59 2.99
N ILE A 217 6.70 20.35 3.42
CA ILE A 217 6.46 19.97 4.82
C ILE A 217 7.63 19.11 5.29
N PRO A 218 8.45 19.57 6.26
CA PRO A 218 9.44 18.73 6.92
C PRO A 218 8.82 17.50 7.57
N GLY A 219 9.56 16.38 7.63
CA GLY A 219 9.01 15.11 8.13
C GLY A 219 8.51 15.16 9.58
N ASN A 220 9.15 15.97 10.43
CA ASN A 220 8.74 16.21 11.81
C ASN A 220 7.48 17.08 11.96
N GLU A 221 7.04 17.76 10.88
CA GLU A 221 5.86 18.64 10.88
C GLU A 221 4.67 18.00 10.13
N LEU A 222 4.84 16.81 9.53
CA LEU A 222 3.80 16.16 8.73
C LEU A 222 2.51 15.92 9.51
N LEU A 223 2.62 15.46 10.76
CA LEU A 223 1.48 15.17 11.62
C LEU A 223 0.85 16.44 12.21
N GLU A 224 1.49 17.59 12.07
CA GLU A 224 0.94 18.91 12.45
C GLU A 224 0.24 19.57 11.26
N SER A 225 0.75 19.34 10.05
CA SER A 225 0.28 19.95 8.80
C SER A 225 -0.72 19.06 8.05
N TYR A 226 -1.60 18.37 8.79
CA TYR A 226 -2.59 17.47 8.22
C TYR A 226 -3.82 18.22 7.69
N PHE A 227 -4.56 17.59 6.78
CA PHE A 227 -5.82 18.11 6.25
C PHE A 227 -6.98 17.60 7.14
N PRO A 228 -7.68 18.47 7.90
CA PRO A 228 -8.66 18.05 8.90
C PRO A 228 -9.98 17.52 8.31
N GLU A 229 -10.16 17.68 7.01
CA GLU A 229 -11.32 17.19 6.28
C GLU A 229 -10.91 16.80 4.86
N VAL A 230 -11.44 15.68 4.36
CA VAL A 230 -11.23 15.24 2.97
C VAL A 230 -12.58 14.79 2.40
N PRO A 231 -13.25 15.61 1.57
CA PRO A 231 -14.67 15.44 1.22
C PRO A 231 -14.89 14.45 0.07
N LEU A 232 -14.33 13.24 0.15
CA LEU A 232 -14.44 12.24 -0.92
C LEU A 232 -15.83 11.62 -1.05
N SER A 233 -16.48 11.32 0.06
CA SER A 233 -17.87 10.85 0.03
C SER A 233 -18.59 11.12 1.33
N LYS A 234 -19.90 11.36 1.22
CA LYS A 234 -20.78 11.53 2.38
C LYS A 234 -20.75 10.26 3.23
N GLY A 235 -20.63 10.41 4.54
CA GLY A 235 -20.68 9.29 5.51
C GLY A 235 -19.34 8.86 6.10
N PHE A 236 -18.19 9.39 5.64
CA PHE A 236 -16.90 9.17 6.31
C PHE A 236 -16.42 10.44 6.99
N ALA A 237 -15.86 10.30 8.20
CA ALA A 237 -15.14 11.34 8.90
C ALA A 237 -13.64 11.20 8.60
N LEU A 238 -13.22 11.67 7.41
CA LEU A 238 -11.84 11.54 6.94
C LEU A 238 -11.00 12.78 7.26
N GLU A 239 -9.74 12.53 7.56
CA GLU A 239 -8.62 13.48 7.52
C GLU A 239 -7.54 12.95 6.58
N GLY A 240 -6.55 13.77 6.23
CA GLY A 240 -5.53 13.43 5.25
C GLY A 240 -4.13 13.86 5.63
N LEU A 241 -3.13 13.10 5.22
CA LEU A 241 -1.71 13.46 5.29
C LEU A 241 -1.14 13.55 3.88
N ALA A 242 -0.29 14.54 3.61
CA ALA A 242 0.46 14.59 2.35
C ALA A 242 1.43 13.39 2.26
N ASN A 243 1.60 12.84 1.07
CA ASN A 243 2.41 11.62 0.88
C ASN A 243 3.65 11.90 0.02
N ARG A 244 4.82 11.96 0.65
CA ARG A 244 6.14 12.09 -0.01
C ARG A 244 6.18 13.26 -1.00
N ASP A 245 6.97 13.14 -2.06
CA ASP A 245 7.06 14.12 -3.14
C ASP A 245 6.03 13.81 -4.23
N SER A 246 5.07 14.71 -4.42
CA SER A 246 4.08 14.67 -5.50
C SER A 246 4.57 15.31 -6.79
N LEU A 247 5.58 16.18 -6.75
CA LEU A 247 5.96 17.01 -7.90
C LEU A 247 6.58 16.19 -9.04
N GLY A 248 7.34 15.15 -8.71
CA GLY A 248 7.93 14.25 -9.70
C GLY A 248 6.89 13.59 -10.62
N TYR A 249 5.64 13.45 -10.16
CA TYR A 249 4.58 12.84 -10.95
C TYR A 249 4.13 13.68 -12.16
N ALA A 250 4.50 14.97 -12.25
CA ALA A 250 4.27 15.76 -13.44
C ALA A 250 4.98 15.14 -14.66
N GLU A 251 6.24 14.73 -14.47
CA GLU A 251 7.04 14.04 -15.47
C GLU A 251 6.59 12.59 -15.64
N THR A 252 6.44 11.85 -14.53
CA THR A 252 6.04 10.43 -14.55
C THR A 252 4.75 10.20 -15.33
N TYR A 253 3.74 11.04 -15.12
CA TYR A 253 2.46 10.92 -15.82
C TYR A 253 2.36 11.74 -17.11
N LYS A 254 3.43 12.47 -17.47
CA LYS A 254 3.46 13.35 -18.64
C LYS A 254 2.37 14.42 -18.63
N PHE A 255 2.09 15.01 -17.46
CA PHE A 255 1.16 16.13 -17.35
C PHE A 255 1.76 17.46 -17.83
N GLY A 256 3.08 17.53 -17.97
CA GLY A 256 3.81 18.74 -18.36
C GLY A 256 4.77 19.19 -17.25
N SER A 257 5.11 20.47 -17.21
CA SER A 257 5.96 21.03 -16.15
C SER A 257 5.15 21.22 -14.85
N VAL A 258 5.84 21.14 -13.71
CA VAL A 258 5.24 21.47 -12.39
C VAL A 258 4.68 22.89 -12.38
N ASP A 259 5.36 23.84 -13.04
CA ASP A 259 4.90 25.23 -13.15
C ASP A 259 3.57 25.33 -13.90
N GLY A 260 3.39 24.53 -14.96
CA GLY A 260 2.15 24.47 -15.73
C GLY A 260 1.00 23.78 -15.02
N MET A 261 1.26 23.05 -13.93
CA MET A 261 0.23 22.44 -13.10
C MET A 261 -0.28 23.42 -12.05
N ARG A 262 -1.60 23.52 -11.92
CA ARG A 262 -2.27 24.26 -10.85
C ARG A 262 -2.17 23.52 -9.52
N SER A 263 -2.50 22.23 -9.52
CA SER A 263 -2.31 21.36 -8.35
C SER A 263 -1.72 20.03 -8.77
N LEU A 264 -0.83 19.50 -7.95
CA LEU A 264 -0.24 18.19 -8.10
C LEU A 264 0.00 17.64 -6.70
N PHE A 265 -0.87 16.74 -6.27
CA PHE A 265 -0.94 16.25 -4.90
C PHE A 265 -1.27 14.76 -4.86
N ARG A 266 -0.54 14.03 -4.02
CA ARG A 266 -0.87 12.67 -3.56
C ARG A 266 -0.88 12.67 -2.04
N GLY A 267 -1.89 12.05 -1.45
CA GLY A 267 -2.07 12.00 -0.01
C GLY A 267 -2.69 10.71 0.47
N THR A 268 -2.59 10.49 1.77
CA THR A 268 -3.09 9.31 2.46
C THR A 268 -4.27 9.68 3.36
N LEU A 269 -5.34 8.88 3.32
CA LEU A 269 -6.56 9.06 4.11
C LEU A 269 -6.47 8.34 5.46
N ARG A 270 -7.05 8.95 6.49
CA ARG A 270 -7.25 8.39 7.84
C ARG A 270 -8.62 8.80 8.37
N TYR A 271 -9.10 8.13 9.42
CA TYR A 271 -10.23 8.64 10.18
C TYR A 271 -9.78 9.76 11.13
N LYS A 272 -10.69 10.71 11.37
CA LYS A 272 -10.42 11.89 12.22
C LYS A 272 -9.85 11.51 13.59
N GLY A 273 -8.82 12.24 14.02
CA GLY A 273 -8.12 12.07 15.30
C GLY A 273 -6.86 11.20 15.21
N PHE A 274 -6.57 10.62 14.05
CA PHE A 274 -5.36 9.81 13.86
C PHE A 274 -4.08 10.66 13.94
N ALA A 275 -4.05 11.82 13.26
CA ALA A 275 -2.86 12.66 13.14
C ALA A 275 -2.40 13.17 14.50
N ASP A 276 -3.31 13.72 15.30
CA ASP A 276 -3.00 14.23 16.64
C ASP A 276 -2.52 13.11 17.58
N LEU A 277 -3.18 11.94 17.56
CA LEU A 277 -2.78 10.81 18.40
C LEU A 277 -1.42 10.26 17.97
N MET A 278 -1.18 10.12 16.67
CA MET A 278 0.11 9.68 16.13
C MET A 278 1.22 10.69 16.43
N ARG A 279 0.92 11.99 16.39
CA ARG A 279 1.86 13.07 16.74
C ARG A 279 2.30 12.93 18.20
N MET A 280 1.34 12.74 19.11
CA MET A 280 1.68 12.56 20.52
C MET A 280 2.50 11.27 20.75
N PHE A 281 2.22 10.18 20.02
CA PHE A 281 3.09 8.99 20.06
C PHE A 281 4.52 9.29 19.59
N SER A 282 4.68 10.14 18.56
CA SER A 282 5.99 10.59 18.11
C SER A 282 6.73 11.39 19.17
N GLU A 283 6.04 12.34 19.81
CA GLU A 283 6.61 13.22 20.84
C GLU A 283 7.09 12.47 22.08
N VAL A 284 6.38 11.41 22.51
CA VAL A 284 6.83 10.52 23.59
C VAL A 284 7.90 9.50 23.15
N GLY A 285 8.39 9.57 21.90
CA GLY A 285 9.49 8.77 21.41
C GLY A 285 9.13 7.40 20.82
N LEU A 286 7.85 7.02 20.74
CA LEU A 286 7.44 5.70 20.23
C LEU A 286 7.74 5.48 18.75
N LEU A 287 7.90 6.57 17.98
CA LEU A 287 8.22 6.49 16.55
C LEU A 287 9.72 6.59 16.27
N SER A 288 10.59 6.57 17.29
CA SER A 288 12.03 6.54 17.04
C SER A 288 12.48 5.19 16.47
N ASN A 289 13.21 5.26 15.36
CA ASN A 289 13.88 4.11 14.73
C ASN A 289 15.41 4.25 14.71
N LYS A 290 15.98 5.09 15.59
CA LYS A 290 17.43 5.26 15.68
C LYS A 290 18.04 4.09 16.45
N GLU A 291 19.21 3.63 16.00
CA GLU A 291 19.96 2.55 16.67
C GLU A 291 20.34 2.93 18.12
N SER A 292 20.66 4.20 18.36
CA SER A 292 20.97 4.76 19.69
C SER A 292 19.79 4.70 20.68
N ASP A 293 18.57 4.61 20.14
CA ASP A 293 17.35 4.71 20.92
C ASP A 293 16.79 3.32 21.25
N LYS A 294 17.52 2.26 20.90
CA LYS A 294 17.14 0.90 21.27
C LYS A 294 16.95 0.78 22.78
N ILE A 295 15.86 0.12 23.14
CA ILE A 295 15.44 -0.12 24.52
C ILE A 295 15.39 -1.61 24.82
N LEU A 296 15.50 -1.93 26.10
CA LEU A 296 15.24 -3.23 26.70
C LEU A 296 14.10 -3.06 27.71
N PHE A 297 13.15 -3.98 27.69
CA PHE A 297 12.04 -4.04 28.63
C PHE A 297 11.63 -5.50 28.84
N ASN A 298 11.06 -5.81 30.00
CA ASN A 298 10.61 -7.17 30.33
C ASN A 298 9.09 -7.32 30.20
N GLU A 299 8.36 -6.21 30.29
CA GLU A 299 6.91 -6.15 30.14
C GLU A 299 6.50 -5.02 29.20
N TRP A 300 5.41 -5.21 28.46
CA TRP A 300 4.91 -4.19 27.52
C TRP A 300 4.51 -2.88 28.21
N ASN A 301 4.10 -2.93 29.47
CA ASN A 301 3.75 -1.76 30.28
C ASN A 301 4.94 -0.81 30.53
N GLU A 302 6.18 -1.24 30.25
CA GLU A 302 7.37 -0.41 30.33
C GLU A 302 7.65 0.38 29.05
N LEU A 303 7.03 0.00 27.91
CA LEU A 303 7.42 0.48 26.58
C LEU A 303 7.42 2.01 26.50
N VAL A 304 6.31 2.65 26.88
CA VAL A 304 6.17 4.11 26.78
C VAL A 304 7.18 4.80 27.69
N GLY A 305 7.35 4.28 28.91
CA GLY A 305 8.29 4.85 29.84
C GLY A 305 9.73 4.79 29.32
N ARG A 306 10.15 3.62 28.82
CA ARG A 306 11.49 3.46 28.24
C ARG A 306 11.69 4.34 27.00
N ALA A 307 10.68 4.46 26.15
CA ALA A 307 10.74 5.31 24.96
C ALA A 307 10.84 6.81 25.30
N ALA A 308 9.99 7.29 26.22
CA ALA A 308 10.01 8.68 26.65
C ALA A 308 11.33 9.04 27.37
N ALA A 309 11.87 8.14 28.20
CA ALA A 309 13.18 8.33 28.84
C ALA A 309 14.30 8.50 27.81
N LYS A 310 14.26 7.69 26.74
CA LYS A 310 15.21 7.83 25.62
C LYS A 310 15.02 9.14 24.85
N ALA A 311 13.78 9.56 24.62
CA ALA A 311 13.48 10.78 23.90
C ALA A 311 13.87 12.05 24.68
N SER A 312 13.63 12.10 25.99
CA SER A 312 13.96 13.25 26.84
C SER A 312 15.42 13.26 27.32
N GLY A 313 16.08 12.09 27.34
CA GLY A 313 17.39 11.92 27.96
C GLY A 313 17.34 11.83 29.50
N GLU A 314 16.14 11.72 30.07
CA GLU A 314 15.93 11.65 31.51
C GLU A 314 15.68 10.21 31.99
N THR A 315 15.88 9.97 33.28
CA THR A 315 15.48 8.71 33.93
C THR A 315 14.29 8.99 34.82
N PHE A 316 13.25 8.15 34.73
CA PHE A 316 12.09 8.24 35.59
C PHE A 316 11.64 6.86 36.06
N GLU A 317 10.89 6.84 37.17
CA GLU A 317 10.32 5.61 37.69
C GLU A 317 9.11 5.21 36.84
N LEU A 318 8.93 3.90 36.61
CA LEU A 318 7.84 3.39 35.78
C LEU A 318 6.46 3.88 36.25
N LYS A 319 6.25 3.96 37.57
CA LYS A 319 4.98 4.42 38.17
C LYS A 319 4.58 5.85 37.73
N ASP A 320 5.56 6.67 37.35
CA ASP A 320 5.37 8.08 36.97
C ASP A 320 5.16 8.25 35.45
N THR A 321 5.14 7.16 34.66
CA THR A 321 5.06 7.20 33.18
C THR A 321 3.92 8.07 32.67
N MET A 322 2.74 8.03 33.30
CA MET A 322 1.60 8.84 32.86
C MET A 322 1.82 10.34 33.07
N ASP A 323 2.46 10.73 34.17
CA ASP A 323 2.76 12.13 34.47
C ASP A 323 3.87 12.65 33.55
N VAL A 324 4.86 11.81 33.23
CA VAL A 324 5.88 12.11 32.21
C VAL A 324 5.24 12.33 30.84
N VAL A 325 4.32 11.45 30.41
CA VAL A 325 3.59 11.63 29.14
C VAL A 325 2.86 12.98 29.12
N LYS A 326 2.14 13.32 30.20
CA LYS A 326 1.46 14.63 30.30
C LYS A 326 2.43 15.81 30.30
N SER A 327 3.60 15.66 30.91
CA SER A 327 4.64 16.70 30.91
C SER A 327 5.22 16.93 29.51
N ILE A 328 5.36 15.88 28.69
CA ILE A 328 5.88 15.99 27.32
C ILE A 328 4.81 16.59 26.39
N ILE A 329 3.57 16.12 26.50
CA ILE A 329 2.48 16.44 25.56
C ILE A 329 1.72 17.71 25.94
N GLY A 330 1.68 18.04 27.23
CA GLY A 330 0.73 18.99 27.81
C GLY A 330 -0.57 18.31 28.24
N THR A 331 -1.03 18.62 29.46
CA THR A 331 -2.21 17.97 30.07
C THR A 331 -3.48 18.17 29.25
N GLU A 332 -3.75 19.39 28.78
CA GLU A 332 -4.95 19.72 27.99
C GLU A 332 -5.02 18.88 26.71
N ARG A 333 -3.95 18.86 25.93
CA ARG A 333 -3.85 18.08 24.68
C ARG A 333 -3.94 16.58 24.94
N ALA A 334 -3.32 16.11 26.03
CA ALA A 334 -3.38 14.70 26.43
C ALA A 334 -4.81 14.25 26.78
N GLU A 335 -5.62 15.13 27.36
CA GLU A 335 -7.03 14.91 27.67
C GLU A 335 -7.92 15.01 26.42
N GLU A 336 -7.75 16.07 25.63
CA GLU A 336 -8.50 16.33 24.39
C GLU A 336 -8.40 15.16 23.40
N HIS A 337 -7.18 14.73 23.11
CA HIS A 337 -6.91 13.68 22.11
C HIS A 337 -6.73 12.28 22.73
N LYS A 338 -7.04 12.12 24.02
CA LYS A 338 -7.19 10.82 24.70
C LYS A 338 -5.97 9.90 24.60
N ILE A 339 -4.75 10.42 24.63
CA ILE A 339 -3.53 9.59 24.61
C ILE A 339 -3.47 8.64 25.82
N ILE A 340 -3.80 9.10 27.02
CA ILE A 340 -3.72 8.26 28.23
C ILE A 340 -4.67 7.05 28.14
N PRO A 341 -5.97 7.23 27.81
CA PRO A 341 -6.84 6.10 27.48
C PRO A 341 -6.30 5.17 26.40
N ALA A 342 -5.73 5.71 25.31
CA ALA A 342 -5.17 4.91 24.23
C ALA A 342 -4.00 4.04 24.70
N LEU A 343 -3.05 4.60 25.45
CA LEU A 343 -1.89 3.88 25.98
C LEU A 343 -2.30 2.80 27.00
N LYS A 344 -3.31 3.07 27.83
CA LYS A 344 -3.89 2.08 28.73
C LYS A 344 -4.56 0.93 27.96
N TRP A 345 -5.34 1.25 26.93
CA TRP A 345 -5.97 0.24 26.06
C TRP A 345 -4.95 -0.65 25.35
N MET A 346 -3.81 -0.07 24.96
CA MET A 346 -2.69 -0.81 24.35
C MET A 346 -1.89 -1.66 25.35
N GLY A 347 -2.04 -1.42 26.66
CA GLY A 347 -1.29 -2.13 27.71
C GLY A 347 0.18 -1.73 27.80
N VAL A 348 0.52 -0.50 27.42
CA VAL A 348 1.92 -0.02 27.29
C VAL A 348 2.37 0.97 28.36
N VAL A 349 1.53 1.13 29.39
CA VAL A 349 1.80 1.93 30.58
C VAL A 349 1.39 1.12 31.82
N PRO A 350 1.99 1.37 32.99
CA PRO A 350 1.63 0.65 34.20
C PRO A 350 0.15 0.85 34.56
N THR A 351 -0.52 -0.25 34.90
CA THR A 351 -1.88 -0.28 35.41
C THR A 351 -1.93 -1.09 36.71
N ASN A 352 -2.98 -0.90 37.52
CA ASN A 352 -3.13 -1.58 38.81
C ASN A 352 -3.40 -3.10 38.69
N SER A 353 -3.54 -3.65 37.47
CA SER A 353 -3.82 -5.07 37.27
C SER A 353 -2.53 -5.84 36.99
N ALA A 354 -2.21 -6.82 37.82
CA ALA A 354 -1.10 -7.76 37.62
C ALA A 354 -1.38 -8.84 36.54
N GLU A 355 -2.48 -8.74 35.82
CA GLU A 355 -2.83 -9.71 34.77
C GLU A 355 -2.13 -9.35 33.46
N ILE A 356 -1.27 -10.26 33.00
CA ILE A 356 -0.64 -10.19 31.68
C ILE A 356 -1.74 -10.42 30.65
N ASP A 357 -2.00 -9.43 29.79
CA ASP A 357 -2.95 -9.57 28.70
C ASP A 357 -2.44 -10.61 27.69
N PRO A 358 -3.11 -11.77 27.55
CA PRO A 358 -2.64 -12.86 26.70
C PRO A 358 -2.72 -12.53 25.20
N SER A 359 -3.36 -11.41 24.82
CA SER A 359 -3.38 -10.91 23.44
C SER A 359 -2.09 -10.20 23.01
N LEU A 360 -1.18 -9.93 23.95
CA LEU A 360 0.08 -9.24 23.67
C LEU A 360 1.10 -10.16 22.98
N PRO A 361 1.95 -9.61 22.09
CA PRO A 361 3.03 -10.38 21.48
C PRO A 361 4.08 -10.82 22.51
N PRO A 362 4.88 -11.85 22.19
CA PRO A 362 6.10 -12.14 22.94
C PRO A 362 7.02 -10.91 23.02
N ILE A 363 7.67 -10.73 24.16
CA ILE A 363 8.63 -9.65 24.38
C ILE A 363 9.87 -9.87 23.48
N PRO A 364 10.41 -8.83 22.85
CA PRO A 364 11.65 -8.91 22.09
C PRO A 364 12.82 -9.46 22.93
N LYS A 365 13.58 -10.42 22.39
CA LYS A 365 14.68 -11.10 23.10
C LYS A 365 15.94 -10.24 23.30
N GLY A 366 15.97 -9.02 22.78
CA GLY A 366 17.13 -8.12 22.82
C GLY A 366 16.76 -6.68 22.50
N PRO A 367 17.75 -5.77 22.45
CA PRO A 367 17.49 -4.35 22.24
C PRO A 367 16.76 -4.09 20.92
N VAL A 368 15.67 -3.34 20.98
CA VAL A 368 14.79 -3.04 19.84
C VAL A 368 14.49 -1.55 19.80
N THR A 369 14.29 -0.98 18.61
CA THR A 369 13.88 0.43 18.51
C THR A 369 12.44 0.59 19.02
N PRO A 370 12.08 1.73 19.63
CA PRO A 370 10.71 1.99 20.04
C PRO A 370 9.70 1.79 18.90
N LEU A 371 10.05 2.21 17.68
CA LEU A 371 9.19 2.03 16.50
C LEU A 371 8.96 0.56 16.17
N ASP A 372 9.99 -0.29 16.21
CA ASP A 372 9.84 -1.72 15.90
C ASP A 372 9.09 -2.48 16.99
N ALA A 373 9.31 -2.14 18.26
CA ALA A 373 8.52 -2.65 19.37
C ALA A 373 7.04 -2.26 19.22
N PHE A 374 6.78 -0.99 18.95
CA PHE A 374 5.41 -0.47 18.79
C PHE A 374 4.72 -1.07 17.55
N ALA A 375 5.41 -1.19 16.42
CA ALA A 375 4.90 -1.86 15.23
C ALA A 375 4.48 -3.31 15.52
N THR A 376 5.31 -4.03 16.28
CA THR A 376 5.03 -5.42 16.70
C THR A 376 3.77 -5.49 17.56
N LEU A 377 3.68 -4.65 18.58
CA LEU A 377 2.49 -4.56 19.43
C LEU A 377 1.22 -4.26 18.62
N LEU A 378 1.27 -3.23 17.78
CA LEU A 378 0.13 -2.81 16.96
C LEU A 378 -0.33 -3.91 15.99
N SER A 379 0.58 -4.75 15.48
CA SER A 379 0.21 -5.89 14.63
C SER A 379 -0.67 -6.93 15.35
N TYR A 380 -0.59 -7.01 16.69
CA TYR A 380 -1.43 -7.88 17.50
C TYR A 380 -2.71 -7.17 17.94
N LYS A 381 -2.57 -5.95 18.49
CA LYS A 381 -3.70 -5.20 19.06
C LYS A 381 -4.69 -4.69 18.03
N LEU A 382 -4.21 -4.31 16.85
CA LEU A 382 -5.03 -3.73 15.79
C LEU A 382 -5.16 -4.70 14.60
N ARG A 383 -5.14 -6.00 14.86
CA ARG A 383 -5.52 -7.02 13.86
C ARG A 383 -7.04 -7.02 13.66
N TYR A 384 -7.47 -7.46 12.49
CA TYR A 384 -8.89 -7.72 12.25
C TYR A 384 -9.32 -9.01 12.94
N GLU A 385 -10.47 -8.96 13.61
CA GLU A 385 -11.17 -10.16 14.07
C GLU A 385 -11.90 -10.84 12.90
N PRO A 386 -12.22 -12.15 12.97
CA PRO A 386 -12.71 -12.91 11.80
C PRO A 386 -13.98 -12.39 11.11
N HIS A 387 -14.81 -11.60 11.81
CA HIS A 387 -16.07 -11.04 11.31
C HIS A 387 -15.94 -9.58 10.86
N GLU A 388 -14.77 -8.97 11.05
CA GLU A 388 -14.51 -7.59 10.70
C GLU A 388 -14.01 -7.50 9.26
N ARG A 389 -14.20 -6.33 8.66
CA ARG A 389 -13.77 -6.08 7.28
C ARG A 389 -13.03 -4.75 7.18
N ASP A 390 -12.08 -4.71 6.28
CA ASP A 390 -11.39 -3.49 5.89
C ASP A 390 -12.14 -2.77 4.75
N LEU A 391 -11.64 -1.60 4.43
CA LEU A 391 -12.12 -0.69 3.40
C LEU A 391 -10.89 -0.11 2.69
N VAL A 392 -10.91 -0.11 1.36
CA VAL A 392 -10.01 0.68 0.54
C VAL A 392 -10.80 1.80 -0.11
N LEU A 393 -10.31 3.03 0.06
CA LEU A 393 -10.74 4.21 -0.70
C LEU A 393 -9.55 4.70 -1.51
N LEU A 394 -9.73 4.85 -2.82
CA LEU A 394 -8.80 5.53 -3.72
C LEU A 394 -9.62 6.50 -4.55
N SER A 395 -9.20 7.75 -4.64
CA SER A 395 -9.88 8.75 -5.44
C SER A 395 -8.90 9.70 -6.11
N HIS A 396 -9.17 9.98 -7.38
CA HIS A 396 -8.53 11.05 -8.13
C HIS A 396 -9.55 12.14 -8.40
N GLU A 397 -9.14 13.39 -8.25
CA GLU A 397 -9.79 14.53 -8.88
C GLU A 397 -8.85 15.13 -9.90
N VAL A 398 -9.36 15.33 -11.12
CA VAL A 398 -8.63 15.98 -12.20
C VAL A 398 -9.42 17.13 -12.79
N ILE A 399 -8.73 18.23 -13.04
CA ILE A 399 -9.28 19.36 -13.80
C ILE A 399 -8.58 19.38 -15.15
N THR A 400 -9.36 19.47 -16.22
CA THR A 400 -8.84 19.49 -17.58
C THR A 400 -9.05 20.84 -18.25
N ALA A 401 -8.14 21.20 -19.16
CA ALA A 401 -8.26 22.35 -20.04
C ALA A 401 -8.04 21.90 -21.51
N PRO A 402 -8.50 22.68 -22.51
CA PRO A 402 -8.11 22.44 -23.90
C PRO A 402 -6.57 22.42 -24.04
N ALA A 403 -6.04 21.49 -24.83
CA ALA A 403 -4.60 21.36 -25.03
C ALA A 403 -3.98 22.61 -25.68
N SER A 404 -4.76 23.35 -26.48
CA SER A 404 -4.36 24.59 -27.14
C SER A 404 -4.42 25.84 -26.25
N ALA A 405 -5.02 25.77 -25.05
CA ALA A 405 -5.17 26.94 -24.19
C ALA A 405 -3.80 27.46 -23.68
N PRO A 406 -3.55 28.77 -23.63
CA PRO A 406 -2.40 29.34 -22.94
C PRO A 406 -2.36 28.89 -21.47
N LEU A 407 -1.16 28.75 -20.87
CA LEU A 407 -1.05 28.35 -19.46
C LEU A 407 -1.78 29.31 -18.50
N SER A 408 -1.84 30.61 -18.85
CA SER A 408 -2.57 31.63 -18.09
C SER A 408 -4.09 31.42 -18.06
N ASP A 409 -4.64 30.74 -19.07
CA ASP A 409 -6.09 30.65 -19.32
C ASP A 409 -6.60 29.21 -19.11
N THR A 410 -5.84 28.40 -18.38
CA THR A 410 -6.15 26.99 -18.12
C THR A 410 -7.16 26.74 -17.02
N PHE A 411 -7.55 27.77 -16.29
CA PHE A 411 -8.40 27.62 -15.13
C PHE A 411 -9.41 28.75 -15.04
N ASP A 412 -10.67 28.37 -15.18
CA ASP A 412 -11.81 29.24 -14.95
C ASP A 412 -12.87 28.46 -14.16
N PRO A 413 -13.12 28.80 -12.88
CA PRO A 413 -14.10 28.11 -12.05
C PRO A 413 -15.50 28.01 -12.64
N GLU A 414 -15.89 28.86 -13.59
CA GLU A 414 -17.22 28.78 -14.21
C GLU A 414 -17.28 27.74 -15.34
N THR A 415 -16.15 27.48 -15.99
CA THR A 415 -16.09 26.65 -17.21
C THR A 415 -15.23 25.39 -17.06
N ASN A 416 -14.47 25.25 -15.98
CA ASN A 416 -13.65 24.08 -15.68
C ASN A 416 -14.47 22.79 -15.75
N GLU A 417 -13.87 21.74 -16.31
CA GLU A 417 -14.39 20.40 -16.18
C GLU A 417 -13.63 19.67 -15.06
N VAL A 418 -14.34 19.36 -13.98
CA VAL A 418 -13.82 18.63 -12.83
C VAL A 418 -14.29 17.19 -12.91
N TYR A 419 -13.36 16.25 -13.04
CA TYR A 419 -13.63 14.82 -13.04
C TYR A 419 -13.17 14.22 -11.73
N THR A 420 -13.96 13.29 -11.20
CA THR A 420 -13.52 12.42 -10.10
C THR A 420 -13.55 10.98 -10.58
N SER A 421 -12.58 10.18 -10.13
CA SER A 421 -12.52 8.73 -10.37
C SER A 421 -12.25 8.06 -9.03
N THR A 422 -13.22 7.28 -8.53
CA THR A 422 -13.21 6.77 -7.16
C THR A 422 -13.40 5.26 -7.12
N LEU A 423 -12.51 4.57 -6.42
CA LEU A 423 -12.59 3.18 -6.05
C LEU A 423 -12.93 3.07 -4.56
N ALA A 424 -14.00 2.35 -4.24
CA ALA A 424 -14.38 2.02 -2.87
C ALA A 424 -14.63 0.52 -2.77
N VAL A 425 -13.78 -0.18 -2.01
CA VAL A 425 -13.82 -1.65 -1.90
C VAL A 425 -13.91 -2.04 -0.44
N TYR A 426 -14.91 -2.83 -0.08
CA TYR A 426 -15.00 -3.44 1.24
C TYR A 426 -14.43 -4.86 1.21
N GLY A 427 -13.77 -5.25 2.31
CA GLY A 427 -13.42 -6.62 2.59
C GLY A 427 -14.65 -7.52 2.63
N SER A 428 -14.44 -8.80 2.33
CA SER A 428 -15.49 -9.81 2.27
C SER A 428 -14.94 -11.16 2.72
N SER A 429 -15.79 -12.19 2.75
CA SER A 429 -15.37 -13.57 3.04
C SER A 429 -14.30 -14.11 2.10
N SER A 430 -14.20 -13.60 0.86
CA SER A 430 -13.17 -14.01 -0.11
C SER A 430 -11.82 -13.31 0.07
N GLY A 431 -11.71 -12.37 1.02
CA GLY A 431 -10.47 -11.63 1.29
C GLY A 431 -10.73 -10.16 1.61
N SER A 432 -9.73 -9.54 2.23
CA SER A 432 -9.71 -8.11 2.55
C SER A 432 -9.66 -7.25 1.29
N ALA A 433 -10.22 -6.04 1.34
CA ALA A 433 -10.12 -5.04 0.29
C ALA A 433 -8.66 -4.80 -0.10
N MET A 434 -7.77 -4.64 0.89
CA MET A 434 -6.33 -4.45 0.68
C MET A 434 -5.69 -5.62 -0.06
N SER A 435 -6.02 -6.87 0.31
CA SER A 435 -5.47 -8.03 -0.37
C SER A 435 -5.88 -8.07 -1.85
N LYS A 436 -7.14 -7.74 -2.15
CA LYS A 436 -7.67 -7.72 -3.51
C LYS A 436 -7.03 -6.61 -4.35
N THR A 437 -6.99 -5.39 -3.82
CA THR A 437 -6.47 -4.24 -4.56
C THR A 437 -4.94 -4.21 -4.65
N VAL A 438 -4.21 -5.06 -3.94
CA VAL A 438 -2.77 -5.27 -4.13
C VAL A 438 -2.47 -6.51 -4.96
N GLY A 439 -3.09 -7.65 -4.63
CA GLY A 439 -2.79 -8.93 -5.26
C GLY A 439 -3.29 -9.04 -6.71
N LEU A 440 -4.47 -8.50 -7.01
CA LEU A 440 -5.07 -8.60 -8.35
C LEU A 440 -4.30 -7.79 -9.40
N PRO A 441 -3.99 -6.48 -9.21
CA PRO A 441 -3.21 -5.71 -10.19
C PRO A 441 -1.86 -6.35 -10.46
N LEU A 442 -1.18 -6.78 -9.40
CA LEU A 442 0.10 -7.45 -9.49
C LEU A 442 0.03 -8.74 -10.32
N ALA A 443 -1.00 -9.56 -10.11
CA ALA A 443 -1.17 -10.79 -10.86
C ALA A 443 -1.52 -10.53 -12.33
N PHE A 444 -2.43 -9.58 -12.61
CA PHE A 444 -2.77 -9.22 -13.98
C PHE A 444 -1.56 -8.71 -14.76
N ALA A 445 -0.75 -7.83 -14.15
CA ALA A 445 0.49 -7.37 -14.77
C ALA A 445 1.52 -8.50 -14.95
N ALA A 446 1.69 -9.37 -13.96
CA ALA A 446 2.60 -10.51 -14.06
C ALA A 446 2.19 -11.48 -15.17
N LEU A 447 0.89 -11.66 -15.42
CA LEU A 447 0.41 -12.44 -16.56
C LEU A 447 0.76 -11.79 -17.90
N GLN A 448 0.65 -10.45 -18.04
CA GLN A 448 1.08 -9.76 -19.26
C GLN A 448 2.58 -9.93 -19.53
N VAL A 449 3.40 -9.86 -18.47
CA VAL A 449 4.85 -10.11 -18.57
C VAL A 449 5.12 -11.57 -18.97
N LEU A 450 4.44 -12.53 -18.32
CA LEU A 450 4.58 -13.97 -18.57
C LEU A 450 4.15 -14.37 -19.99
N ASP A 451 3.16 -13.70 -20.55
CA ASP A 451 2.67 -13.92 -21.91
C ASP A 451 3.50 -13.18 -22.97
N GLY A 452 4.52 -12.42 -22.57
CA GLY A 452 5.40 -11.68 -23.47
C GLY A 452 4.77 -10.43 -24.09
N ALA A 453 3.65 -9.94 -23.53
CA ALA A 453 2.96 -8.75 -24.02
C ALA A 453 3.71 -7.45 -23.68
N VAL A 454 4.52 -7.46 -22.61
CA VAL A 454 5.24 -6.28 -22.12
C VAL A 454 6.61 -6.14 -22.77
N ARG A 455 6.82 -5.02 -23.47
CA ARG A 455 8.05 -4.74 -24.22
C ARG A 455 9.12 -4.01 -23.40
N ALA A 456 8.72 -3.28 -22.37
CA ALA A 456 9.64 -2.55 -21.51
C ALA A 456 10.74 -3.47 -20.92
N ARG A 457 11.94 -2.90 -20.75
CA ARG A 457 13.11 -3.50 -20.10
C ARG A 457 13.74 -2.50 -19.14
N GLY A 458 14.59 -2.99 -18.25
CA GLY A 458 15.10 -2.21 -17.14
C GLY A 458 14.13 -2.17 -15.97
N VAL A 459 14.32 -1.18 -15.11
CA VAL A 459 13.44 -0.85 -13.98
C VAL A 459 12.31 0.06 -14.47
N ALA A 460 11.05 -0.33 -14.25
CA ALA A 460 9.88 0.39 -14.73
C ALA A 460 8.70 0.33 -13.74
N GLY A 461 7.84 1.35 -13.78
CA GLY A 461 6.50 1.32 -13.17
C GLY A 461 5.40 1.01 -14.21
N PRO A 462 4.12 0.99 -13.82
CA PRO A 462 3.01 0.57 -14.69
C PRO A 462 2.52 1.69 -15.62
N PHE A 463 3.44 2.36 -16.32
CA PHE A 463 3.13 3.55 -17.12
C PHE A 463 2.84 3.24 -18.61
N GLY A 464 3.21 2.05 -19.08
CA GLY A 464 2.94 1.59 -20.45
C GLY A 464 1.50 1.08 -20.61
N GLU A 465 0.88 1.33 -21.78
CA GLU A 465 -0.49 0.90 -22.07
C GLU A 465 -0.65 -0.63 -21.97
N GLU A 466 0.41 -1.37 -22.31
CA GLU A 466 0.48 -2.82 -22.20
C GLU A 466 0.38 -3.35 -20.75
N VAL A 467 0.56 -2.49 -19.75
CA VAL A 467 0.43 -2.84 -18.33
C VAL A 467 -0.85 -2.25 -17.76
N TYR A 468 -1.04 -0.93 -17.85
CA TYR A 468 -2.13 -0.30 -17.11
C TYR A 468 -3.51 -0.66 -17.66
N LYS A 469 -3.67 -0.84 -18.99
CA LYS A 469 -5.00 -1.17 -19.57
C LYS A 469 -5.45 -2.57 -19.15
N PRO A 470 -4.65 -3.65 -19.33
CA PRO A 470 -5.09 -4.98 -18.90
C PRO A 470 -5.32 -5.08 -17.38
N VAL A 471 -4.57 -4.31 -16.58
CA VAL A 471 -4.79 -4.24 -15.14
C VAL A 471 -6.14 -3.63 -14.80
N LEU A 472 -6.48 -2.47 -15.37
CA LEU A 472 -7.77 -1.82 -15.14
C LEU A 472 -8.94 -2.64 -15.68
N GLU A 473 -8.79 -3.24 -16.88
CA GLU A 473 -9.78 -4.14 -17.47
C GLU A 473 -10.02 -5.38 -16.60
N GLY A 474 -8.94 -5.99 -16.08
CA GLY A 474 -9.02 -7.12 -15.16
C GLY A 474 -9.73 -6.76 -13.86
N LEU A 475 -9.47 -5.57 -13.31
CA LEU A 475 -10.15 -5.07 -12.12
C LEU A 475 -11.65 -4.81 -12.37
N GLU A 476 -12.02 -4.20 -13.49
CA GLU A 476 -13.42 -4.02 -13.88
C GLU A 476 -14.14 -5.38 -14.02
N ALA A 477 -13.50 -6.35 -14.65
CA ALA A 477 -14.06 -7.68 -14.89
C ALA A 477 -14.39 -8.44 -13.59
N VAL A 478 -13.67 -8.17 -12.49
CA VAL A 478 -13.94 -8.74 -11.17
C VAL A 478 -14.75 -7.81 -10.26
N GLY A 479 -15.33 -6.73 -10.82
CA GLY A 479 -16.21 -5.80 -10.12
C GLY A 479 -15.50 -4.77 -9.25
N LEU A 480 -14.21 -4.53 -9.45
CA LEU A 480 -13.38 -3.55 -8.73
C LEU A 480 -13.01 -2.32 -9.60
N GLY A 481 -13.92 -1.93 -10.48
CA GLY A 481 -13.81 -0.74 -11.33
C GLY A 481 -13.82 0.58 -10.57
N MET A 482 -13.12 1.59 -11.09
CA MET A 482 -13.24 2.96 -10.60
C MET A 482 -14.53 3.60 -11.15
N ARG A 483 -15.26 4.32 -10.29
CA ARG A 483 -16.48 5.05 -10.66
C ARG A 483 -16.16 6.51 -10.93
N GLU A 484 -16.51 6.97 -12.12
CA GLU A 484 -16.23 8.33 -12.56
C GLU A 484 -17.45 9.25 -12.48
N THR A 485 -17.23 10.50 -12.13
CA THR A 485 -18.23 11.58 -12.28
C THR A 485 -17.57 12.82 -12.89
N LYS A 486 -18.39 13.66 -13.53
CA LYS A 486 -17.97 14.93 -14.13
C LYS A 486 -18.91 16.04 -13.66
N VAL A 487 -18.33 17.17 -13.27
CA VAL A 487 -19.05 18.42 -13.01
C VAL A 487 -18.44 19.52 -13.89
N THR A 488 -19.29 20.34 -14.49
CA THR A 488 -18.89 21.57 -15.18
C THR A 488 -19.03 22.74 -14.22
N GLY A 489 -17.99 23.55 -14.12
CA GLY A 489 -17.83 24.56 -13.09
C GLY A 489 -17.35 23.95 -11.77
N GLY A 490 -16.41 24.64 -11.11
CA GLY A 490 -15.85 24.23 -9.83
C GLY A 490 -14.40 24.68 -9.64
N GLU A 491 -14.04 24.91 -8.38
CA GLU A 491 -12.67 25.29 -8.00
C GLU A 491 -11.73 24.08 -7.80
N GLY A 492 -12.30 22.88 -7.75
CA GLY A 492 -11.62 21.64 -7.33
C GLY A 492 -11.21 21.63 -5.85
N MET A 493 -10.79 20.47 -5.36
CA MET A 493 -10.31 20.26 -4.01
C MET A 493 -9.08 21.10 -3.69
N GLY A 494 -8.19 21.33 -4.66
CA GLY A 494 -6.89 21.99 -4.42
C GLY A 494 -6.98 23.34 -3.70
N ARG A 495 -7.99 24.17 -4.02
CA ARG A 495 -8.19 25.46 -3.34
C ARG A 495 -8.72 25.29 -1.92
N SER A 496 -9.67 24.37 -1.71
CA SER A 496 -10.18 24.06 -0.38
C SER A 496 -9.10 23.51 0.54
N MET A 497 -8.25 22.62 0.02
CA MET A 497 -7.10 22.06 0.73
C MET A 497 -6.07 23.11 1.10
N LEU A 498 -5.75 24.03 0.17
CA LEU A 498 -4.82 25.12 0.46
C LEU A 498 -5.30 26.00 1.61
N ARG A 499 -6.61 26.23 1.75
CA ARG A 499 -7.17 27.03 2.86
C ARG A 499 -6.96 26.42 4.24
N TRP A 500 -6.75 25.10 4.34
CA TRP A 500 -6.46 24.46 5.63
C TRP A 500 -4.99 24.59 6.04
N MET A 501 -4.11 24.93 5.10
CA MET A 501 -2.66 25.03 5.33
C MET A 501 -2.17 26.47 5.55
N LEU A 502 -3.03 27.47 5.31
CA LEU A 502 -2.77 28.89 5.54
C LEU A 502 -3.56 29.34 6.77
#